data_AF-A0A8S0FJC3-F1
#
_entry.id   AF-A0A8S0FJC3-F1
#
_cell.length_a   1.000
_cell.length_b   1.000
_cell.length_c   1.000
_cell.angle_alpha   90.00
_cell.angle_beta   90.00
_cell.angle_gamma   90.00
#
_symmetry.space_group_name_H-M   'P 1'
#
loop_
_entity.id
_entity.type
_entity.pdbx_description
1 polymer ?
#
loop_
_entity_poly.entity_id
_entity_poly.type
_entity_poly.pdbx_seq_one_letter_code
_entity_poly.pdbx_strand_id
1 'polypeptide(L)'
;MNAPFTYSSPTLSVEALKHSIAYKLMFTIGKDPVVANKHEWLNATLFAVRDRLVERWLRSNRAQLSQETRQVYYLSMEFLIGRTLSNAMLSLGIYEDVQGALEAMGLNLEFLPRFERN
;
A
#
# COMPACT_ATOMS: atom_id res chain seq x y z
N MET A 1 -28.27 -1.33 -12.64
CA MET A 1 -27.46 -2.34 -13.34
C MET A 1 -26.19 -2.58 -12.52
N ASN A 2 -26.09 -3.67 -11.77
CA ASN A 2 -24.84 -4.05 -11.10
C ASN A 2 -24.42 -5.43 -11.61
N ALA A 3 -23.76 -5.46 -12.76
CA ALA A 3 -22.98 -6.65 -13.11
C ALA A 3 -21.82 -6.76 -12.10
N PRO A 4 -21.48 -7.97 -11.60
CA PRO A 4 -20.35 -8.13 -10.72
C PRO A 4 -19.07 -7.68 -11.44
N PHE A 5 -18.46 -6.59 -10.95
CA PHE A 5 -17.16 -6.13 -11.42
C PHE A 5 -16.07 -7.06 -10.89
N THR A 6 -15.52 -7.89 -11.76
CA THR A 6 -14.45 -8.82 -11.43
C THR A 6 -13.09 -8.14 -11.55
N TYR A 7 -12.28 -8.19 -10.50
CA TYR A 7 -10.90 -7.72 -10.51
C TYR A 7 -10.05 -8.62 -9.60
N SER A 8 -8.73 -8.59 -9.80
CA SER A 8 -7.79 -9.32 -8.95
C SER A 8 -7.58 -8.54 -7.65
N SER A 9 -8.17 -9.02 -6.56
CA SER A 9 -7.93 -8.47 -5.22
C SER A 9 -6.50 -8.76 -4.77
N PRO A 10 -5.74 -7.76 -4.28
CA PRO A 10 -4.42 -7.99 -3.73
C PRO A 10 -4.50 -8.76 -2.41
N THR A 11 -4.04 -10.01 -2.41
CA THR A 11 -3.92 -10.83 -1.19
C THR A 11 -2.74 -10.37 -0.32
N LEU A 12 -2.76 -10.74 0.96
CA LEU A 12 -1.76 -10.28 1.95
C LEU A 12 -0.57 -11.23 2.11
N SER A 13 -0.48 -12.34 1.35
CA SER A 13 0.65 -13.25 1.48
C SER A 13 1.96 -12.63 0.98
N VAL A 14 3.07 -13.11 1.51
CA VAL A 14 4.43 -12.68 1.13
C VAL A 14 4.65 -12.84 -0.38
N GLU A 15 4.23 -13.95 -0.98
CA GLU A 15 4.36 -14.20 -2.42
C GLU A 15 3.56 -13.18 -3.25
N ALA A 16 2.34 -12.88 -2.81
CA ALA A 16 1.49 -11.90 -3.49
C ALA A 16 2.04 -10.48 -3.35
N LEU A 17 2.64 -10.16 -2.20
CA LEU A 17 3.35 -8.91 -1.98
C LEU A 17 4.54 -8.79 -2.94
N LYS A 18 5.42 -9.80 -3.00
CA LYS A 18 6.55 -9.84 -3.94
C LYS A 18 6.10 -9.61 -5.38
N HIS A 19 5.08 -10.36 -5.82
CA HIS A 19 4.52 -10.20 -7.17
C HIS A 19 3.97 -8.80 -7.40
N SER A 20 3.20 -8.25 -6.46
CA SER A 20 2.63 -6.91 -6.60
C SER A 20 3.70 -5.82 -6.62
N ILE A 21 4.74 -5.92 -5.79
CA ILE A 21 5.84 -4.95 -5.75
C ILE A 21 6.62 -4.98 -7.07
N ALA A 22 7.01 -6.17 -7.54
CA ALA A 22 7.70 -6.31 -8.83
C ALA A 22 6.84 -5.79 -9.99
N TYR A 23 5.54 -6.11 -9.99
CA TYR A 23 4.59 -5.59 -10.98
C TYR A 23 4.54 -4.06 -10.99
N LYS A 24 4.45 -3.42 -9.81
CA LYS A 24 4.44 -1.96 -9.71
C LYS A 24 5.77 -1.35 -10.16
N LEU A 25 6.90 -1.98 -9.85
CA LEU A 25 8.19 -1.50 -10.35
C LEU A 25 8.25 -1.50 -11.88
N MET A 26 7.84 -2.60 -12.50
CA MET A 26 7.93 -2.75 -13.96
C MET A 26 6.88 -1.93 -14.69
N PHE A 27 5.62 -1.98 -14.26
CA PHE A 27 4.49 -1.44 -15.03
C PHE A 27 3.96 -0.11 -14.53
N THR A 28 4.22 0.28 -13.28
CA THR A 28 3.85 1.60 -12.76
C THR A 28 5.03 2.56 -12.78
N ILE A 29 6.22 2.10 -12.39
CA ILE A 29 7.42 2.95 -12.36
C ILE A 29 8.19 2.86 -13.69
N GLY A 30 8.09 1.74 -14.42
CA GLY A 30 8.76 1.59 -15.72
C GLY A 30 10.24 1.26 -15.60
N LYS A 31 10.65 0.51 -14.55
CA LYS A 31 12.05 0.18 -14.27
C LYS A 31 12.30 -1.31 -14.31
N ASP A 32 13.46 -1.67 -14.86
CA ASP A 32 13.95 -3.04 -14.81
C ASP A 32 14.45 -3.35 -13.38
N PRO A 33 14.02 -4.47 -12.76
CA PRO A 33 14.44 -4.88 -11.42
C PRO A 33 15.97 -4.91 -11.22
N VAL A 34 16.74 -5.18 -12.28
CA VAL A 34 18.21 -5.31 -12.22
C VAL A 34 18.90 -3.96 -12.01
N VAL A 35 18.33 -2.87 -12.55
CA VAL A 35 18.93 -1.51 -12.47
C VAL A 35 18.20 -0.59 -11.51
N ALA A 36 17.08 -1.04 -10.95
CA ALA A 36 16.24 -0.23 -10.10
C ALA A 36 16.95 0.18 -8.81
N ASN A 37 16.93 1.47 -8.51
CA ASN A 37 17.52 2.00 -7.28
C ASN A 37 16.55 1.84 -6.09
N LYS A 38 17.06 2.11 -4.87
CA LYS A 38 16.29 1.95 -3.62
C LYS A 38 15.01 2.81 -3.58
N HIS A 39 15.02 4.00 -4.17
CA HIS A 39 13.84 4.86 -4.22
C HIS A 39 12.76 4.30 -5.12
N GLU A 40 13.13 3.71 -6.26
CA GLU A 40 12.20 3.06 -7.18
C GLU A 40 11.56 1.84 -6.52
N TRP A 41 12.34 1.03 -5.79
CA TRP A 41 11.82 -0.08 -4.99
C TRP A 41 10.89 0.37 -3.85
N LEU A 42 11.23 1.46 -3.15
CA LEU A 42 10.37 2.08 -2.14
C LEU A 42 9.03 2.51 -2.76
N ASN A 43 9.06 3.23 -3.88
CA ASN A 43 7.84 3.69 -4.55
C ASN A 43 6.99 2.51 -5.04
N ALA A 44 7.62 1.44 -5.54
CA ALA A 44 6.91 0.23 -5.96
C ALA A 44 6.17 -0.40 -4.78
N THR A 45 6.84 -0.48 -3.63
CA THR A 45 6.28 -0.96 -2.37
C THR A 45 5.11 -0.09 -1.91
N LEU A 46 5.26 1.23 -1.95
CA LEU A 46 4.20 2.18 -1.63
C LEU A 46 2.95 1.94 -2.49
N PHE A 47 3.11 1.80 -3.80
CA PHE A 47 1.99 1.53 -4.69
C PHE A 47 1.33 0.18 -4.41
N ALA A 48 2.11 -0.86 -4.10
CA ALA A 48 1.59 -2.18 -3.75
C ALA A 48 0.79 -2.18 -2.43
N VAL A 49 1.26 -1.44 -1.41
CA VAL A 49 0.54 -1.27 -0.14
C VAL A 49 -0.71 -0.41 -0.34
N ARG A 50 -0.62 0.65 -1.16
CA ARG A 50 -1.76 1.54 -1.47
C ARG A 50 -2.92 0.78 -2.10
N ASP A 51 -2.67 -0.16 -3.02
CA ASP A 51 -3.73 -0.95 -3.64
C ASP A 51 -4.59 -1.69 -2.61
N ARG A 52 -3.95 -2.29 -1.59
CA ARG A 52 -4.62 -2.99 -0.48
C ARG A 52 -5.41 -2.03 0.41
N LEU A 53 -4.84 -0.86 0.68
CA LEU A 53 -5.51 0.19 1.44
C LEU A 53 -6.76 0.70 0.70
N VAL A 54 -6.66 0.92 -0.61
CA VAL A 54 -7.77 1.38 -1.46
C VAL A 54 -8.90 0.35 -1.48
N GLU A 55 -8.60 -0.93 -1.64
CA GLU A 55 -9.63 -1.97 -1.59
C GLU A 55 -10.37 -1.96 -0.24
N ARG A 56 -9.63 -1.94 0.88
CA ARG A 56 -10.22 -1.89 2.23
C ARG A 56 -11.07 -0.63 2.41
N TRP A 57 -10.57 0.53 1.96
CA TRP A 57 -11.29 1.80 2.04
C TRP A 57 -12.60 1.78 1.25
N LEU A 58 -12.58 1.27 0.02
CA LEU A 58 -13.78 1.12 -0.80
C LEU A 58 -14.83 0.20 -0.15
N ARG A 59 -14.39 -0.91 0.47
CA ARG A 59 -15.29 -1.80 1.22
C ARG A 59 -15.93 -1.09 2.41
N SER A 60 -15.14 -0.40 3.24
CA SER A 60 -15.64 0.34 4.39
C SER A 60 -16.60 1.47 4.00
N ASN A 61 -16.30 2.22 2.94
CA ASN A 61 -17.19 3.29 2.46
C ASN A 61 -18.54 2.76 1.99
N ARG A 62 -18.56 1.62 1.27
CA ARG A 62 -19.83 0.99 0.86
C ARG A 62 -20.64 0.54 2.06
N ALA A 63 -19.99 -0.06 3.06
CA ALA A 63 -20.65 -0.46 4.31
C ALA A 63 -21.25 0.76 5.03
N GLN A 64 -20.49 1.85 5.17
CA GLN A 64 -20.96 3.09 5.79
C GLN A 64 -22.17 3.68 5.06
N LEU A 65 -22.14 3.73 3.73
CA LEU A 65 -23.25 4.24 2.92
C LEU A 65 -24.50 3.36 3.08
N SER A 66 -24.34 2.03 3.12
CA SER A 66 -25.45 1.10 3.28
C SER A 66 -26.13 1.14 4.66
N GLN A 67 -25.41 1.64 5.68
CA GLN A 67 -25.90 1.69 7.05
C GLN A 67 -26.46 3.07 7.45
N GLU A 68 -26.46 4.07 6.54
CA GLU A 68 -26.97 5.44 6.78
C GLU A 68 -26.51 6.07 8.12
N THR A 69 -25.31 5.73 8.56
CA THR A 69 -24.78 6.18 9.85
C THR A 69 -24.49 7.67 9.86
N ARG A 70 -24.71 8.34 11.00
CA ARG A 70 -24.30 9.74 11.21
C ARG A 70 -22.78 9.89 11.04
N GLN A 71 -22.36 10.88 10.25
CA GLN A 71 -20.94 11.16 9.97
C GLN A 71 -20.43 12.30 10.85
N VAL A 72 -19.24 12.14 11.42
CA VAL A 72 -18.54 13.17 12.19
C VAL A 72 -17.46 13.79 11.30
N TYR A 73 -17.52 15.11 11.10
CA TYR A 73 -16.54 15.85 10.32
C TYR A 73 -15.62 16.62 11.26
N TYR A 74 -14.32 16.31 11.20
CA TYR A 74 -13.32 17.01 12.00
C TYR A 74 -12.67 18.12 11.17
N LEU A 75 -12.80 19.36 11.61
CA LEU A 75 -12.19 20.53 10.98
C LEU A 75 -11.02 21.00 11.85
N SER A 76 -9.81 20.97 11.29
CA SER A 76 -8.59 21.47 11.94
C SER A 76 -7.80 22.31 10.95
N MET A 77 -7.09 23.32 11.46
CA MET A 77 -6.17 24.14 10.67
C MET A 77 -4.88 23.40 10.34
N GLU A 78 -4.51 22.40 11.15
CA GLU A 78 -3.28 21.64 10.99
C GLU A 78 -3.53 20.15 11.22
N PHE A 79 -2.86 19.33 10.41
CA PHE A 79 -2.86 17.86 10.52
C PHE A 79 -1.42 17.35 10.36
N LEU A 80 -0.88 16.78 11.43
CA LEU A 80 0.46 16.18 11.40
C LEU A 80 0.37 14.69 11.05
N ILE A 81 0.35 14.39 9.76
CA ILE A 81 0.17 13.02 9.25
C ILE A 81 1.41 12.14 9.53
N GLY A 82 2.60 12.74 9.48
CA GLY A 82 3.87 12.02 9.63
C GLY A 82 4.14 11.02 8.49
N ARG A 83 4.84 9.93 8.82
CA ARG A 83 5.26 8.88 7.88
C ARG A 83 4.10 7.98 7.47
N THR A 84 3.62 8.15 6.24
CA THR A 84 2.35 7.55 5.79
C THR A 84 2.45 6.06 5.48
N LEU A 85 3.55 5.59 4.89
CA LEU A 85 3.65 4.21 4.43
C LEU A 85 3.85 3.25 5.61
N SER A 86 4.72 3.61 6.56
CA SER A 86 4.87 2.84 7.80
C SER A 86 3.54 2.73 8.56
N ASN A 87 2.81 3.84 8.70
CA ASN A 87 1.50 3.85 9.34
C ASN A 87 0.46 3.01 8.57
N ALA A 88 0.48 3.05 7.23
CA ALA A 88 -0.40 2.25 6.39
C ALA A 88 -0.15 0.75 6.54
N MET A 89 1.12 0.33 6.54
CA MET A 89 1.50 -1.08 6.74
C MET A 89 1.08 -1.60 8.12
N LEU A 90 1.29 -0.81 9.17
CA LEU A 90 0.86 -1.15 10.53
C LEU A 90 -0.67 -1.23 10.64
N SER A 91 -1.40 -0.28 10.06
CA SER A 91 -2.87 -0.26 10.08
C SER A 91 -3.50 -1.43 9.32
N LEU A 92 -2.79 -1.94 8.30
CA LEU A 92 -3.15 -3.13 7.54
C LEU A 92 -2.66 -4.43 8.20
N GLY A 93 -1.75 -4.35 9.19
CA GLY A 93 -1.15 -5.51 9.85
C GLY A 93 -0.14 -6.27 8.96
N ILE A 94 0.38 -5.66 7.91
CA ILE A 94 1.25 -6.31 6.91
C ILE A 94 2.72 -5.88 6.99
N TYR A 95 3.10 -5.20 8.06
CA TYR A 95 4.46 -4.66 8.17
C TYR A 95 5.52 -5.76 8.07
N GLU A 96 5.35 -6.83 8.84
CA GLU A 96 6.28 -7.97 8.84
C GLU A 96 6.25 -8.74 7.51
N ASP A 97 5.07 -8.89 6.89
CA ASP A 97 4.94 -9.56 5.59
C ASP A 97 5.65 -8.79 4.47
N VAL A 98 5.52 -7.45 4.46
CA VAL A 98 6.21 -6.57 3.51
C VAL A 98 7.72 -6.62 3.75
N GLN A 99 8.15 -6.65 5.02
CA GLN A 99 9.55 -6.82 5.37
C GLN A 99 10.10 -8.15 4.87
N GLY A 100 9.44 -9.27 5.15
CA GLY A 100 9.85 -10.59 4.66
C GLY A 100 9.85 -10.67 3.13
N ALA A 101 8.88 -10.04 2.46
CA ALA A 101 8.83 -9.97 1.01
C ALA A 101 10.05 -9.24 0.42
N LEU A 102 10.41 -8.09 0.99
CA LEU A 102 11.55 -7.30 0.54
C LEU A 102 12.89 -8.00 0.84
N GLU A 103 13.04 -8.60 2.03
CA GLU A 103 14.22 -9.38 2.39
C GLU A 103 14.41 -10.57 1.44
N ALA A 104 13.32 -11.28 1.11
CA ALA A 104 13.33 -12.37 0.13
C ALA A 104 13.60 -11.91 -1.32
N MET A 105 13.61 -10.60 -1.58
CA MET A 105 14.04 -9.98 -2.84
C MET A 105 15.46 -9.39 -2.75
N GLY A 106 16.15 -9.56 -1.61
CA GLY A 106 17.48 -9.02 -1.35
C GLY A 106 17.48 -7.52 -0.98
N LEU A 107 16.33 -6.97 -0.60
CA LEU A 107 16.15 -5.56 -0.22
C LEU A 107 15.97 -5.45 1.30
N ASN A 108 16.72 -4.56 1.95
CA ASN A 108 16.58 -4.36 3.41
C ASN A 108 15.63 -3.19 3.73
N LEU A 109 14.59 -3.43 4.55
CA LEU A 109 13.59 -2.42 4.92
C LEU A 109 14.16 -1.17 5.62
N GLU A 110 15.35 -1.23 6.22
CA GLU A 110 15.97 -0.12 6.95
C GLU A 110 16.17 1.16 6.11
N PHE A 111 16.09 1.08 4.77
CA PHE A 111 16.14 2.29 3.94
C PHE A 111 14.80 3.03 3.82
N LEU A 112 13.64 2.41 4.08
CA LEU A 112 12.33 3.05 3.88
C LEU A 112 12.15 4.31 4.75
N PRO A 113 12.48 4.32 6.06
CA PRO A 113 12.26 5.48 6.92
C PRO A 113 13.07 6.71 6.52
N ARG A 114 14.20 6.52 5.81
CA ARG A 114 15.10 7.60 5.41
C ARG A 114 14.64 8.33 4.15
N PHE A 115 13.80 7.68 3.34
CA PHE A 115 13.40 8.16 2.03
C PHE A 115 11.95 8.64 1.97
N GLU A 116 11.11 8.29 2.95
CA GLU A 116 9.89 9.03 3.24
C GLU A 116 10.27 10.42 3.79
N ARG A 117 10.30 11.45 2.93
CA ARG A 117 10.36 12.84 3.39
C ARG A 117 8.99 13.25 3.92
N ASN A 118 8.97 13.85 5.12
CA ASN A 118 7.81 14.56 5.66
C ASN A 118 7.55 15.86 4.86
#